data_AF-A0A0K0CZR4-F1
#
_entry.id   AF-A0A0K0CZR4-F1
#
_cell.length_a   1.000
_cell.length_b   1.000
_cell.length_c   1.000
_cell.angle_alpha   90.00
_cell.angle_beta   90.00
_cell.angle_gamma   90.00
#
_symmetry.space_group_name_H-M   'P 1'
#
loop_
_entity.id
_entity.type
_entity.pdbx_description
1 polymer ?
#
loop_
_entity_poly.entity_id
_entity_poly.type
_entity_poly.pdbx_seq_one_letter_code
_entity_poly.pdbx_strand_id
1 'polypeptide(L)'
;MNIDSFEQLTTQIGRLRLERCGSILALTIFVIYAPTSNYDEEEIETFHMNSEKFYGENYTFFKVIIGDFNAKIGQRRTSEKRHIETYGLDWNEEGERFSKFVMTSKIIHGNSQFQKPYRQRWTWESHNREYHNEIDHIIVNRKFCLTDVAVVLKFYT
;
A
#
# COMPACT_ATOMS: atom_id res chain seq x y z
N MET A 1 10.02 3.92 -20.80
CA MET A 1 8.79 4.29 -20.07
C MET A 1 8.97 5.75 -19.73
N ASN A 2 8.00 6.59 -20.04
CA ASN A 2 8.10 8.04 -19.89
C ASN A 2 7.17 8.49 -18.76
N ILE A 3 7.55 9.58 -18.09
CA ILE A 3 6.65 10.25 -17.15
C ILE A 3 5.62 11.01 -17.99
N ASP A 4 4.34 10.69 -17.78
CA ASP A 4 3.22 11.39 -18.40
C ASP A 4 2.79 12.57 -17.51
N SER A 5 2.57 12.32 -16.22
CA SER A 5 2.27 13.36 -15.25
C SER A 5 2.75 13.01 -13.84
N PHE A 6 3.00 14.05 -13.05
CA PHE A 6 3.21 13.96 -11.60
C PHE A 6 2.36 15.03 -10.92
N GLU A 7 1.57 14.62 -9.94
CA GLU A 7 0.60 15.47 -9.25
C GLU A 7 0.64 15.19 -7.75
N GLN A 8 0.74 16.25 -6.95
CA GLN A 8 0.51 16.17 -5.51
C GLN A 8 -0.97 16.45 -5.24
N LEU A 9 -1.72 15.41 -4.83
CA LEU A 9 -3.17 15.50 -4.64
C LEU A 9 -3.52 16.04 -3.27
N THR A 10 -2.75 15.65 -2.25
CA THR A 10 -2.77 16.19 -0.89
C THR A 10 -1.35 16.24 -0.34
N THR A 11 -1.18 16.69 0.90
CA THR A 11 0.11 16.59 1.63
C THR A 11 0.58 15.15 1.80
N GLN A 12 -0.34 14.18 1.79
CA GLN A 12 -0.12 12.76 2.09
C GLN A 12 -0.22 11.85 0.87
N ILE A 13 -0.80 12.34 -0.24
CA ILE A 13 -1.07 11.53 -1.44
C ILE A 13 -0.46 12.19 -2.67
N GLY A 14 0.50 11.49 -3.27
CA GLY A 14 1.07 11.82 -4.58
C GLY A 14 0.61 10.83 -5.65
N ARG A 15 0.57 11.29 -6.91
CA ARG A 15 0.21 10.49 -8.07
C ARG A 15 1.23 10.67 -9.18
N LEU A 16 1.79 9.57 -9.66
CA LEU A 16 2.70 9.49 -10.80
C LEU A 16 2.05 8.64 -11.88
N ARG A 17 1.90 9.20 -13.08
CA ARG A 17 1.45 8.45 -14.26
C ARG A 17 2.62 8.22 -15.19
N LEU A 18 2.81 6.96 -15.57
CA LEU A 18 3.85 6.50 -16.47
C LEU A 18 3.21 5.86 -17.71
N GLU A 19 3.71 6.23 -18.87
CA GLU A 19 3.24 5.69 -20.14
C GLU A 19 4.41 5.22 -21.01
N ARG A 20 4.21 4.15 -21.75
CA ARG A 20 5.17 3.72 -22.78
C ARG A 20 4.73 4.33 -24.11
N CYS A 21 5.63 5.06 -24.76
CA CYS A 21 5.39 5.61 -26.09
C CYS A 21 4.87 4.52 -27.06
N GLY A 22 3.74 4.78 -27.72
CA GLY A 22 3.08 3.83 -28.63
C GLY A 22 2.27 2.72 -27.95
N SER A 23 2.09 2.74 -26.62
CA SER A 23 1.23 1.81 -25.89
C SER A 23 -0.03 2.51 -25.38
N ILE A 24 -1.15 1.79 -25.39
CA ILE A 24 -2.42 2.20 -24.76
C ILE A 24 -2.38 1.93 -23.24
N LEU A 25 -1.40 1.15 -22.77
CA LEU A 25 -1.29 0.74 -21.38
C LEU A 25 -0.48 1.76 -20.57
N ALA A 26 -1.17 2.42 -19.66
CA ALA A 26 -0.59 3.32 -18.67
C ALA A 26 -0.50 2.64 -17.29
N LEU A 27 0.50 3.06 -16.51
CA LEU A 27 0.70 2.70 -15.11
C LEU A 27 0.50 3.95 -14.25
N THR A 28 -0.40 3.87 -13.28
CA THR A 28 -0.51 4.88 -12.22
C THR A 28 0.09 4.34 -10.94
N ILE A 29 0.98 5.11 -10.33
CA ILE A 29 1.52 4.88 -9.01
C ILE A 29 0.96 5.95 -8.08
N PHE A 30 0.29 5.51 -7.03
CA PHE A 30 -0.08 6.36 -5.90
C PHE A 30 0.96 6.18 -4.80
N VAL A 31 1.50 7.28 -4.29
CA VAL A 31 2.38 7.29 -3.13
C VAL A 31 1.59 7.84 -1.96
N ILE A 32 1.55 7.09 -0.87
CA ILE A 32 0.73 7.39 0.30
C ILE A 32 1.61 7.50 1.55
N TYR A 33 1.27 8.45 2.41
CA TYR A 33 1.71 8.53 3.79
C TYR A 33 0.50 8.72 4.69
N ALA A 34 0.00 7.64 5.29
CA ALA A 34 -1.19 7.69 6.12
C ALA A 34 -0.92 8.41 7.45
N PRO A 35 -1.89 9.16 7.98
CA PRO A 35 -1.77 9.74 9.30
C PRO A 35 -1.62 8.66 10.38
N THR A 36 -0.91 8.98 11.45
CA THR A 36 -0.88 8.13 12.66
C THR A 36 -2.14 8.36 13.50
N SER A 37 -2.41 7.46 14.46
CA SER A 37 -3.51 7.61 15.44
C SER A 37 -3.44 8.85 16.35
N ASN A 38 -2.38 9.65 16.24
CA ASN A 38 -2.22 10.91 16.98
C ASN A 38 -2.84 12.13 16.27
N TYR A 39 -3.28 11.97 15.03
CA TYR A 39 -4.00 13.02 14.28
C TYR A 39 -5.46 13.08 14.71
N ASP A 40 -6.13 14.19 14.40
CA ASP A 40 -7.56 14.32 14.68
C ASP A 40 -8.37 13.34 13.81
N GLU A 41 -9.44 12.77 14.37
CA GLU A 41 -10.26 11.76 13.67
C GLU A 41 -10.80 12.29 12.33
N GLU A 42 -11.14 13.58 12.26
CA GLU A 42 -11.60 14.25 11.03
C GLU A 42 -10.52 14.25 9.94
N GLU A 43 -9.24 14.43 10.31
CA GLU A 43 -8.13 14.39 9.36
C GLU A 43 -7.89 12.95 8.86
N ILE A 44 -8.01 11.96 9.75
CA ILE A 44 -7.89 10.54 9.38
C ILE A 44 -9.03 10.14 8.44
N GLU A 45 -10.27 10.50 8.75
CA GLU A 45 -11.43 10.22 7.90
C GLU A 45 -11.30 10.91 6.53
N THR A 46 -10.89 12.18 6.52
CA THR A 46 -10.62 12.94 5.28
C THR A 46 -9.57 12.26 4.43
N PHE A 47 -8.50 11.74 5.03
CA PHE A 47 -7.47 10.98 4.33
C PHE A 47 -8.02 9.71 3.67
N HIS A 48 -8.84 8.93 4.38
CA HIS A 48 -9.44 7.71 3.82
C HIS A 48 -10.42 8.01 2.69
N MET A 49 -11.28 9.03 2.85
CA MET A 49 -12.21 9.47 1.80
C MET A 49 -11.47 9.91 0.54
N ASN A 50 -10.40 10.71 0.71
CA ASN A 50 -9.57 11.15 -0.40
C ASN A 50 -8.86 9.97 -1.09
N SER A 51 -8.35 9.01 -0.33
CA SER A 51 -7.70 7.81 -0.86
C SER A 51 -8.63 6.99 -1.76
N GLU A 52 -9.87 6.75 -1.31
CA GLU A 52 -10.89 6.05 -2.11
C GLU A 52 -11.28 6.84 -3.37
N LYS A 53 -11.52 8.14 -3.21
CA LYS A 53 -11.87 9.04 -4.32
C LYS A 53 -10.80 9.04 -5.41
N PHE A 54 -9.55 9.36 -5.06
CA PHE A 54 -8.47 9.49 -6.03
C PHE A 54 -8.11 8.16 -6.69
N TYR A 55 -8.22 7.05 -5.96
CA TYR A 55 -8.06 5.74 -6.55
C TYR A 55 -9.16 5.44 -7.57
N GLY A 56 -10.40 5.83 -7.31
CA GLY A 56 -11.56 5.65 -8.18
C GLY A 56 -11.55 6.49 -9.47
N GLU A 57 -11.04 7.72 -9.42
CA GLU A 57 -11.07 8.66 -10.55
C GLU A 57 -10.19 8.26 -11.74
N ASN A 58 -9.17 7.42 -11.54
CA ASN A 58 -8.21 7.07 -12.58
C ASN A 58 -8.61 5.77 -13.30
N TYR A 59 -8.57 5.73 -14.63
CA TYR A 59 -8.95 4.53 -15.42
C TYR A 59 -7.76 3.87 -16.12
N THR A 60 -6.56 3.90 -15.51
CA THR A 60 -5.40 3.18 -16.04
C THR A 60 -5.51 1.66 -15.88
N PHE A 61 -4.87 0.94 -16.80
CA PHE A 61 -4.89 -0.52 -16.81
C PHE A 61 -4.15 -1.11 -15.60
N PHE A 62 -3.01 -0.51 -15.25
CA PHE A 62 -2.19 -0.88 -14.10
C PHE A 62 -2.23 0.23 -13.04
N LYS A 63 -2.56 -0.15 -11.81
CA LYS A 63 -2.48 0.73 -10.65
C LYS A 63 -1.68 0.06 -9.55
N VAL A 64 -0.77 0.83 -8.98
CA VAL A 64 0.01 0.45 -7.81
C VAL A 64 -0.16 1.54 -6.76
N ILE A 65 -0.40 1.15 -5.52
CA ILE A 65 -0.36 2.06 -4.38
C ILE A 65 0.82 1.60 -3.51
N ILE A 66 1.70 2.53 -3.16
CA ILE A 66 2.88 2.28 -2.34
C ILE A 66 2.96 3.30 -1.23
N GLY A 67 3.51 2.90 -0.09
CA GLY A 67 3.93 3.82 0.95
C GLY A 67 3.56 3.34 2.34
N ASP A 68 3.70 4.25 3.29
CA ASP A 68 3.49 3.99 4.72
C ASP A 68 2.01 4.18 5.03
N PHE A 69 1.35 3.10 5.46
CA PHE A 69 -0.05 3.13 5.88
C PHE A 69 -0.20 3.22 7.40
N ASN A 70 0.89 3.19 8.17
CA ASN A 70 0.85 3.01 9.63
C ASN A 70 0.00 1.82 10.09
N ALA A 71 -0.28 0.88 9.18
CA ALA A 71 -1.23 -0.20 9.32
C ALA A 71 -0.52 -1.53 9.43
N LYS A 72 -0.92 -2.35 10.41
CA LYS A 72 -0.48 -3.73 10.55
C LYS A 72 -1.60 -4.65 10.11
N ILE A 73 -1.34 -5.45 9.09
CA ILE A 73 -2.25 -6.50 8.63
C ILE A 73 -1.78 -7.83 9.18
N GLY A 74 -2.62 -8.46 10.01
CA GLY A 74 -2.33 -9.74 10.60
C GLY A 74 -2.83 -10.90 9.74
N GLN A 75 -2.95 -12.08 10.35
CA GLN A 75 -3.40 -13.26 9.63
C GLN A 75 -4.82 -13.05 9.06
N ARG A 76 -4.99 -13.52 7.81
CA ARG A 76 -6.20 -13.43 6.99
C ARG A 76 -7.47 -13.83 7.75
N ARG A 77 -8.52 -12.99 7.66
CA ARG A 77 -9.88 -13.33 8.09
C ARG A 77 -10.70 -13.93 6.94
N THR A 78 -11.73 -14.71 7.27
CA THR A 78 -12.49 -15.54 6.30
C THR A 78 -13.12 -14.73 5.15
N SER A 79 -13.48 -13.46 5.40
CA SER A 79 -14.06 -12.54 4.42
C SER A 79 -13.08 -11.98 3.39
N GLU A 80 -11.77 -12.06 3.63
CA GLU A 80 -10.73 -11.35 2.86
C GLU A 80 -10.07 -12.21 1.77
N LYS A 81 -10.55 -13.45 1.57
CA LYS A 81 -9.91 -14.56 0.84
C LYS A 81 -9.39 -14.25 -0.58
N ARG A 82 -9.85 -13.17 -1.23
CA ARG A 82 -9.41 -12.78 -2.58
C ARG A 82 -8.37 -11.66 -2.62
N HIS A 83 -8.23 -10.89 -1.55
CA HIS A 83 -7.54 -9.59 -1.57
C HIS A 83 -6.40 -9.50 -0.54
N ILE A 84 -6.53 -10.18 0.60
CA ILE A 84 -5.48 -10.31 1.63
C ILE A 84 -5.18 -11.79 1.82
N GLU A 85 -3.90 -12.13 1.73
CA GLU A 85 -3.40 -13.49 1.81
C GLU A 85 -2.86 -13.79 3.23
N THR A 86 -2.42 -15.03 3.48
CA THR A 86 -2.43 -15.60 4.85
C THR A 86 -1.27 -15.16 5.74
N TYR A 87 -0.31 -14.38 5.24
CA TYR A 87 0.98 -14.23 5.92
C TYR A 87 1.19 -12.92 6.70
N GLY A 88 0.13 -12.16 7.00
CA GLY A 88 0.24 -10.99 7.89
C GLY A 88 0.65 -11.37 9.32
N LEU A 89 1.26 -10.43 10.06
CA LEU A 89 1.82 -10.65 11.41
C LEU A 89 0.83 -10.28 12.52
N ASP A 90 0.54 -8.98 12.67
CA ASP A 90 -0.28 -8.40 13.75
C ASP A 90 -1.37 -7.48 13.18
N TRP A 91 -2.44 -7.24 13.93
CA TRP A 91 -3.49 -6.28 13.61
C TRP A 91 -3.40 -5.03 14.50
N ASN A 92 -3.57 -3.85 13.91
CA ASN A 92 -3.92 -2.62 14.64
C ASN A 92 -5.20 -2.00 14.06
N GLU A 93 -5.69 -0.89 14.65
CA GLU A 93 -6.89 -0.19 14.19
C GLU A 93 -6.77 0.28 12.74
N GLU A 94 -5.61 0.86 12.38
CA GLU A 94 -5.31 1.26 11.01
C GLU A 94 -5.31 0.06 10.05
N GLY A 95 -4.90 -1.12 10.52
CA GLY A 95 -5.03 -2.38 9.80
C GLY A 95 -6.47 -2.72 9.43
N GLU A 96 -7.42 -2.50 10.34
CA GLU A 96 -8.85 -2.72 10.07
C GLU A 96 -9.37 -1.75 8.99
N ARG A 97 -9.02 -0.46 9.09
CA ARG A 97 -9.40 0.57 8.09
C ARG A 97 -8.77 0.25 6.73
N PHE A 98 -7.49 -0.11 6.73
CA PHE A 98 -6.74 -0.49 5.54
C PHE A 98 -7.30 -1.75 4.88
N SER A 99 -7.67 -2.79 5.66
CA SER A 99 -8.31 -3.99 5.13
C SER A 99 -9.64 -3.68 4.45
N LYS A 100 -10.47 -2.84 5.06
CA LYS A 100 -11.74 -2.39 4.45
C LYS A 100 -11.49 -1.66 3.13
N PHE A 101 -10.52 -0.76 3.07
CA PHE A 101 -10.12 -0.08 1.84
C PHE A 101 -9.72 -1.07 0.74
N VAL A 102 -8.89 -2.06 1.08
CA VAL A 102 -8.43 -3.11 0.16
C VAL A 102 -9.60 -3.93 -0.39
N MET A 103 -10.52 -4.34 0.49
CA MET A 103 -11.71 -5.13 0.13
C MET A 103 -12.70 -4.33 -0.73
N THR A 104 -13.06 -3.11 -0.31
CA THR A 104 -14.06 -2.26 -0.99
C THR A 104 -13.57 -1.84 -2.37
N SER A 105 -12.29 -1.49 -2.48
CA SER A 105 -11.66 -1.10 -3.75
C SER A 105 -11.33 -2.29 -4.66
N LYS A 106 -11.52 -3.54 -4.17
CA LYS A 106 -11.20 -4.79 -4.87
C LYS A 106 -9.75 -4.83 -5.36
N ILE A 107 -8.84 -4.31 -4.55
CA ILE A 107 -7.40 -4.31 -4.80
C ILE A 107 -6.74 -5.41 -3.98
N ILE A 108 -5.48 -5.68 -4.28
CA ILE A 108 -4.76 -6.83 -3.76
C ILE A 108 -3.57 -6.34 -2.95
N HIS A 109 -3.53 -6.74 -1.69
CA HIS A 109 -2.41 -6.45 -0.79
C HIS A 109 -1.21 -7.31 -1.18
N GLY A 110 -0.17 -6.70 -1.73
CA GLY A 110 1.00 -7.36 -2.30
C GLY A 110 1.87 -8.06 -1.25
N ASN A 111 2.10 -7.42 -0.10
CA ASN A 111 3.00 -7.97 0.91
C ASN A 111 2.48 -9.30 1.51
N SER A 112 1.16 -9.45 1.63
CA SER A 112 0.59 -10.69 2.15
C SER A 112 0.64 -11.85 1.16
N GLN A 113 0.91 -11.60 -0.14
CA GLN A 113 0.86 -12.64 -1.18
C GLN A 113 2.00 -13.66 -1.08
N PHE A 114 3.14 -13.23 -0.57
CA PHE A 114 4.37 -14.02 -0.58
C PHE A 114 4.77 -14.40 0.84
N GLN A 115 5.17 -15.66 1.02
CA GLN A 115 5.72 -16.10 2.29
C GLN A 115 7.16 -15.58 2.40
N LYS A 116 7.40 -14.73 3.41
CA LYS A 116 8.71 -14.14 3.68
C LYS A 116 9.21 -14.55 5.07
N PRO A 117 10.54 -14.76 5.24
CA PRO A 117 11.14 -14.89 6.56
C PRO A 117 10.81 -13.67 7.42
N TYR A 118 10.60 -13.87 8.72
CA TYR A 118 10.25 -12.78 9.66
C TYR A 118 11.21 -11.57 9.57
N ARG A 119 12.52 -11.83 9.43
CA ARG A 119 13.56 -10.80 9.30
C ARG A 119 13.49 -9.95 8.03
N GLN A 120 12.68 -10.34 7.04
CA GLN A 120 12.51 -9.67 5.75
C GLN A 120 11.08 -9.14 5.55
N ARG A 121 10.25 -9.13 6.62
CA ARG A 121 8.87 -8.65 6.57
C ARG A 121 8.73 -7.21 7.04
N TRP A 122 9.38 -6.88 8.14
CA TRP A 122 9.23 -5.56 8.73
C TRP A 122 9.93 -4.50 7.87
N THR A 123 9.28 -3.36 7.73
CA THR A 123 9.74 -2.22 6.94
C THR A 123 10.23 -1.09 7.86
N TRP A 124 9.86 -1.15 9.14
CA TRP A 124 10.20 -0.18 10.16
C TRP A 124 10.76 -0.85 11.42
N GLU A 125 11.79 -0.24 12.00
CA GLU A 125 12.44 -0.65 13.25
C GLU A 125 12.44 0.53 14.23
N SER A 126 12.09 0.29 15.50
CA SER A 126 12.13 1.32 16.53
C SER A 126 13.55 1.81 16.82
N HIS A 127 13.68 3.02 17.35
CA HIS A 127 14.98 3.60 17.71
C HIS A 127 15.83 2.72 18.64
N ASN A 128 15.17 2.01 19.57
CA ASN A 128 15.82 1.07 20.49
C ASN A 128 15.97 -0.36 19.92
N ARG A 129 15.52 -0.60 18.69
CA ARG A 129 15.54 -1.90 17.97
C ARG A 129 14.75 -3.04 18.62
N GLU A 130 13.89 -2.71 19.56
CA GLU A 130 13.05 -3.70 20.25
C GLU A 130 11.79 -4.06 19.45
N TYR A 131 11.31 -3.16 18.59
CA TYR A 131 10.08 -3.33 17.85
C TYR A 131 10.33 -3.29 16.34
N HIS A 132 9.71 -4.22 15.65
CA HIS A 132 9.74 -4.36 14.20
C HIS A 132 8.31 -4.38 13.67
N ASN A 133 8.00 -3.47 12.74
CA ASN A 133 6.64 -3.32 12.20
C ASN A 133 6.66 -3.39 10.67
N GLU A 134 5.65 -4.04 10.11
CA GLU A 134 5.34 -4.01 8.68
C GLU A 134 4.24 -2.96 8.47
N ILE A 135 4.65 -1.72 8.12
CA ILE A 135 3.75 -0.57 7.95
C ILE A 135 3.79 0.03 6.54
N ASP A 136 4.83 -0.29 5.76
CA ASP A 136 4.91 0.06 4.35
C ASP A 136 4.36 -1.06 3.49
N HIS A 137 3.37 -0.72 2.66
CA HIS A 137 2.63 -1.70 1.87
C HIS A 137 2.68 -1.38 0.39
N ILE A 138 2.74 -2.45 -0.41
CA ILE A 138 2.55 -2.40 -1.85
C ILE A 138 1.20 -3.04 -2.16
N ILE A 139 0.35 -2.35 -2.90
CA ILE A 139 -1.00 -2.79 -3.25
C ILE A 139 -1.19 -2.65 -4.75
N VAL A 140 -1.83 -3.63 -5.38
CA VAL A 140 -2.02 -3.66 -6.83
C VAL A 140 -3.45 -3.96 -7.22
N ASN A 141 -3.90 -3.41 -8.34
CA ASN A 141 -5.25 -3.69 -8.85
C ASN A 141 -5.38 -5.07 -9.54
N ARG A 142 -4.26 -5.73 -9.88
CA ARG A 142 -4.25 -7.03 -10.57
C ARG A 142 -3.17 -7.94 -10.03
N LYS A 143 -3.51 -9.21 -9.80
CA LYS A 143 -2.63 -10.20 -9.14
C LYS A 143 -1.31 -10.41 -9.87
N PHE A 144 -1.32 -10.38 -11.21
CA PHE A 144 -0.14 -10.61 -12.03
C PHE A 144 0.80 -9.39 -12.14
N CYS A 145 0.49 -8.26 -11.48
CA CYS A 145 1.40 -7.11 -11.41
C CYS A 145 2.63 -7.38 -10.54
N LEU A 146 2.56 -8.36 -9.63
CA LEU A 146 3.63 -8.68 -8.70
C LEU A 146 4.10 -10.12 -8.93
N THR A 147 5.41 -10.28 -9.08
CA THR A 147 6.07 -11.60 -9.05
C THR A 147 6.70 -11.89 -7.70
N ASP A 148 7.06 -10.84 -6.95
CA ASP A 148 7.55 -10.91 -5.58
C ASP A 148 7.42 -9.55 -4.88
N VAL A 149 7.41 -9.55 -3.54
CA VAL A 149 7.55 -8.37 -2.68
C VAL A 149 8.53 -8.69 -1.56
N ALA A 150 9.57 -7.87 -1.38
CA ALA A 150 10.60 -8.12 -0.38
C ALA A 150 11.18 -6.81 0.17
N VAL A 151 11.50 -6.83 1.46
CA VAL A 151 12.34 -5.80 2.07
C VAL A 151 13.80 -6.07 1.71
N VAL A 152 14.45 -5.08 1.10
CA VAL A 152 15.86 -5.18 0.72
C VAL A 152 16.72 -4.72 1.89
N LEU A 153 17.75 -5.50 2.23
CA LEU A 153 18.71 -5.15 3.28
C LEU A 153 19.42 -3.83 2.92
N LYS A 154 19.81 -3.08 3.95
CA LYS A 154 20.56 -1.82 3.77
C LYS A 154 21.69 -2.02 2.77
N PHE A 155 21.69 -1.19 1.73
CA PHE A 155 22.84 -1.08 0.85
C PHE A 155 23.99 -0.56 1.70
N TYR A 156 25.05 -1.36 1.85
CA TYR A 156 26.33 -0.85 2.33
C TYR A 156 26.89 0.02 1.19
N THR A 157 26.61 1.31 1.24
CA THR A 157 27.23 2.34 0.38
C THR A 157 28.45 2.92 1.07
#